data_AF-A0A9J7BLS6-F1
#
_entry.id   AF-A0A9J7BLS6-F1
#
_cell.length_a   1.000
_cell.length_b   1.000
_cell.length_c   1.000
_cell.angle_alpha   90.00
_cell.angle_beta   90.00
_cell.angle_gamma   90.00
#
_symmetry.space_group_name_H-M   'P 1'
#
loop_
_entity.id
_entity.type
_entity.pdbx_description
1 polymer ?
#
loop_
_entity_poly.entity_id
_entity_poly.type
_entity_poly.pdbx_seq_one_letter_code
_entity_poly.pdbx_strand_id
1 'polypeptide(L)'
;MVGLAEPLGAVSPKATAESQDDARFTVEARFYEKQAEKRIQCKLCPRACVVGDRERGYCGVRENRGGTYYTLVYSRACAAHIDPIEKKPFFHYLPGTMAFSVATAGCNVNCKFCQNWDISQSRPEQVPANYAPPARVAELARQSACPTIAYTYSEPVVFVEYLMDTADAGHAAGIRSIVVSNGYIQEEPLRRAYGKMDAVKIDLKSFSESYYRQVVSGQLKPVLETLVALRRMEKWLEVVYLVVPTLNDSEQEFRDLARWVKGNLGVDVPLHFSQFHADYLLKNLPITPVATLERAKQIADAEGLHYVYIGNVPGHPAENTYCPKCRKMLVQRAGLQMTQMLIRKGACPFCNHAIPGVWHV
;
A
#
# COMPACT_ATOMS: atom_id res chain seq x y z
N MET A 1 -11.42 25.14 -3.16
CA MET A 1 -10.43 25.61 -2.18
C MET A 1 -11.01 25.41 -0.79
N VAL A 2 -10.73 24.25 -0.18
CA VAL A 2 -11.11 23.94 1.19
C VAL A 2 -9.80 23.84 1.95
N GLY A 3 -9.66 24.64 3.01
CA GLY A 3 -8.44 24.81 3.77
C GLY A 3 -7.87 23.49 4.24
N LEU A 4 -6.63 23.23 3.85
CA LEU A 4 -5.78 22.21 4.44
C LEU A 4 -5.72 22.50 5.94
N ALA A 5 -6.28 21.62 6.75
CA ALA A 5 -6.01 21.60 8.18
C ALA A 5 -4.49 21.59 8.37
N GLU A 6 -3.99 22.51 9.20
CA GLU A 6 -2.57 22.60 9.52
C GLU A 6 -2.05 21.23 10.00
N PRO A 7 -0.91 20.75 9.50
CA PRO A 7 -0.33 19.50 9.98
C PRO A 7 0.04 19.67 11.45
N LEU A 8 -0.68 18.97 12.32
CA LEU A 8 -0.31 18.76 13.72
C LEU A 8 1.10 18.15 13.75
N GLY A 9 2.08 18.98 14.10
CA GLY A 9 3.44 18.56 14.45
C GLY A 9 4.14 17.76 13.36
N ALA A 10 4.39 18.36 12.19
CA ALA A 10 5.51 17.93 11.38
C ALA A 10 6.77 17.93 12.28
N VAL A 11 7.35 16.76 12.52
CA VAL A 11 8.70 16.67 13.10
C VAL A 11 9.60 17.38 12.10
N SER A 12 9.89 18.64 12.36
CA SER A 12 10.69 19.49 11.50
C SER A 12 12.06 18.83 11.37
N PRO A 13 12.51 18.44 10.16
CA PRO A 13 13.87 17.98 10.00
C PRO A 13 14.76 19.22 10.08
N LYS A 14 15.16 19.62 11.29
CA LYS A 14 16.47 20.24 11.44
C LYS A 14 17.50 19.16 11.14
N ALA A 15 17.68 18.89 9.85
CA ALA A 15 18.78 18.10 9.34
C ALA A 15 20.04 18.92 9.57
N THR A 16 20.69 18.70 10.71
CA THR A 16 22.13 18.90 10.77
C THR A 16 22.73 17.93 9.76
N ALA A 17 23.39 18.46 8.74
CA ALA A 17 24.21 17.69 7.81
C ALA A 17 25.46 17.18 8.54
N GLU A 18 25.26 16.37 9.59
CA GLU A 18 26.29 15.44 10.03
C GLU A 18 26.41 14.40 8.93
N SER A 19 27.64 14.11 8.50
CA SER A 19 27.93 13.04 7.55
C SER A 19 27.34 11.75 8.11
N GLN A 20 26.15 11.37 7.63
CA GLN A 20 25.49 10.16 8.07
C GLN A 20 26.39 9.00 7.61
N ASP A 21 26.90 8.22 8.54
CA ASP A 21 27.58 6.98 8.19
C ASP A 21 26.55 6.04 7.54
N ASP A 22 26.58 5.99 6.20
CA ASP A 22 25.66 5.19 5.39
C ASP A 22 25.78 3.68 5.68
N ALA A 23 26.86 3.24 6.37
CA ALA A 23 27.01 1.86 6.81
C ALA A 23 25.86 1.42 7.73
N ARG A 24 25.31 2.33 8.55
CA ARG A 24 24.20 2.02 9.47
C ARG A 24 22.88 1.67 8.77
N PHE A 25 22.75 2.04 7.49
CA PHE A 25 21.58 1.74 6.67
C PHE A 25 21.74 0.47 5.83
N THR A 26 22.89 -0.18 5.93
CA THR A 26 23.28 -1.31 5.11
C THR A 26 23.13 -2.61 5.90
N VAL A 27 22.29 -3.53 5.42
CA VAL A 27 22.23 -4.91 5.92
C VAL A 27 22.19 -5.89 4.75
N GLU A 28 22.65 -7.11 4.96
CA GLU A 28 22.56 -8.17 3.95
C GLU A 28 21.10 -8.43 3.58
N ALA A 29 20.82 -8.49 2.28
CA ALA A 29 19.49 -8.76 1.74
C ALA A 29 19.10 -10.22 2.00
N ARG A 30 17.83 -10.47 2.34
CA ARG A 30 17.36 -11.84 2.68
C ARG A 30 16.99 -12.69 1.47
N PHE A 31 16.78 -12.09 0.29
CA PHE A 31 16.15 -12.75 -0.86
C PHE A 31 16.98 -12.62 -2.13
N TYR A 32 18.08 -13.39 -2.22
CA TYR A 32 18.90 -13.49 -3.42
C TYR A 32 19.66 -14.82 -3.47
N GLU A 33 20.11 -15.19 -4.66
CA GLU A 33 21.01 -16.30 -4.89
C GLU A 33 22.36 -15.79 -5.39
N LYS A 34 23.46 -16.37 -4.91
CA LYS A 34 24.79 -16.13 -5.46
C LYS A 34 24.92 -16.80 -6.83
N GLN A 35 25.65 -16.15 -7.73
CA GLN A 35 25.90 -16.63 -9.09
C GLN A 35 27.41 -16.60 -9.38
N ALA A 36 27.82 -17.18 -10.52
CA ALA A 36 29.21 -17.12 -10.98
C ALA A 36 29.70 -15.67 -11.15
N GLU A 37 31.02 -15.47 -11.09
CA GLU A 37 31.67 -14.17 -11.31
C GLU A 37 31.17 -13.06 -10.36
N LYS A 38 30.91 -13.42 -9.09
CA LYS A 38 30.39 -12.50 -8.06
C LYS A 38 29.05 -11.85 -8.42
N ARG A 39 28.32 -12.37 -9.41
CA ARG A 39 26.95 -11.93 -9.67
C ARG A 39 26.00 -12.43 -8.58
N ILE A 40 24.85 -11.79 -8.49
CA ILE A 40 23.71 -12.29 -7.72
C ILE A 40 22.46 -12.30 -8.60
N GLN A 41 21.47 -13.13 -8.25
CA GLN A 41 20.12 -12.98 -8.75
C GLN A 41 19.16 -12.65 -7.61
N CYS A 42 18.52 -11.48 -7.70
CA CYS A 42 17.52 -11.04 -6.75
C CYS A 42 16.26 -11.91 -6.87
N LYS A 43 15.73 -12.37 -5.73
CA LYS A 43 14.51 -13.19 -5.65
C LYS A 43 13.35 -12.47 -4.97
N LEU A 44 13.48 -11.16 -4.74
CA LEU A 44 12.51 -10.36 -4.01
C LEU A 44 11.23 -10.08 -4.80
N CYS A 45 11.37 -9.64 -6.04
CA CYS A 45 10.26 -9.23 -6.89
C CYS A 45 10.37 -9.86 -8.29
N PRO A 46 9.27 -9.88 -9.07
CA PRO A 46 9.23 -10.54 -10.38
C PRO A 46 10.24 -10.00 -11.40
N ARG A 47 10.89 -8.86 -11.15
CA ARG A 47 12.01 -8.40 -12.00
C ARG A 47 13.19 -9.36 -12.04
N ALA A 48 13.38 -10.15 -10.98
CA ALA A 48 14.44 -11.14 -10.87
C ALA A 48 15.82 -10.63 -11.34
N CYS A 49 16.20 -9.41 -10.95
CA CYS A 49 17.41 -8.74 -11.47
C CYS A 49 18.65 -9.62 -11.26
N VAL A 50 19.45 -9.79 -12.33
CA VAL A 50 20.83 -10.29 -12.24
C VAL A 50 21.74 -9.07 -12.11
N VAL A 51 22.55 -9.02 -11.06
CA VAL A 51 23.31 -7.81 -10.68
C VAL A 51 24.79 -8.15 -10.56
N GLY A 52 25.64 -7.43 -11.31
CA GLY A 52 27.10 -7.54 -11.25
C GLY A 52 27.70 -6.98 -9.97
N ASP A 53 28.99 -7.27 -9.72
CA ASP A 53 29.71 -6.68 -8.59
C ASP A 53 29.72 -5.15 -8.70
N ARG A 54 29.43 -4.46 -7.58
CA ARG A 54 29.28 -3.01 -7.47
C ARG A 54 28.10 -2.39 -8.22
N GLU A 55 27.18 -3.22 -8.74
CA GLU A 55 25.97 -2.75 -9.40
C GLU A 55 24.75 -2.77 -8.46
N ARG A 56 23.69 -2.08 -8.88
CA ARG A 56 22.41 -2.05 -8.18
C ARG A 56 21.29 -2.71 -8.97
N GLY A 57 20.32 -3.24 -8.26
CA GLY A 57 19.07 -3.71 -8.88
C GLY A 57 18.21 -2.55 -9.39
N TYR A 58 17.16 -2.87 -10.16
CA TYR A 58 16.27 -1.86 -10.76
C TYR A 58 15.72 -0.85 -9.75
N CYS A 59 15.37 -1.29 -8.54
CA CYS A 59 14.82 -0.41 -7.49
C CYS A 59 15.82 0.64 -6.94
N GLY A 60 17.11 0.53 -7.28
CA GLY A 60 18.15 1.49 -6.88
C GLY A 60 18.58 1.42 -5.40
N VAL A 61 17.86 0.65 -4.57
CA VAL A 61 18.07 0.58 -3.10
C VAL A 61 18.82 -0.67 -2.64
N ARG A 62 19.28 -1.51 -3.56
CA ARG A 62 20.05 -2.71 -3.24
C ARG A 62 21.27 -2.82 -4.13
N GLU A 63 22.39 -3.19 -3.55
CA GLU A 63 23.71 -3.18 -4.18
C GLU A 63 24.44 -4.49 -3.93
N ASN A 64 25.09 -5.02 -4.97
CA ASN A 64 25.95 -6.19 -4.85
C ASN A 64 27.37 -5.75 -4.52
N ARG A 65 27.94 -6.29 -3.44
CA ARG A 65 29.32 -6.04 -3.02
C ARG A 65 30.03 -7.38 -2.88
N GLY A 66 30.88 -7.72 -3.86
CA GLY A 66 31.69 -8.93 -3.85
C GLY A 66 30.89 -10.23 -3.91
N GLY A 67 29.69 -10.24 -4.50
CA GLY A 67 28.80 -11.41 -4.54
C GLY A 67 27.88 -11.55 -3.33
N THR A 68 27.80 -10.53 -2.48
CA THR A 68 26.85 -10.44 -1.37
C THR A 68 25.94 -9.24 -1.62
N TYR A 69 24.63 -9.44 -1.53
CA TYR A 69 23.66 -8.41 -1.86
C TYR A 69 23.21 -7.69 -0.60
N TYR A 70 23.20 -6.37 -0.62
CA TYR A 70 22.85 -5.53 0.53
C TYR A 70 21.69 -4.62 0.20
N THR A 71 20.78 -4.44 1.15
CA THR A 71 19.84 -3.30 1.10
C THR A 71 20.53 -2.06 1.65
N LEU A 72 20.23 -0.90 1.07
CA LEU A 72 20.77 0.42 1.43
C LEU A 72 19.76 1.29 2.18
N VAL A 73 18.57 0.73 2.45
CA VAL A 73 17.42 1.44 3.02
C VAL A 73 16.96 0.84 4.35
N TYR A 74 17.79 0.04 5.01
CA TYR A 74 17.44 -0.48 6.33
C TYR A 74 17.45 0.65 7.36
N SER A 75 16.35 0.89 8.07
CA SER A 75 16.23 2.02 9.02
C SER A 75 16.43 3.42 8.40
N ARG A 76 16.40 3.55 7.06
CA ARG A 76 16.59 4.82 6.33
C ARG A 76 15.24 5.43 5.96
N ALA A 77 14.52 5.91 6.97
CA ALA A 77 13.17 6.43 6.79
C ALA A 77 13.22 7.82 6.12
N CYS A 78 12.70 7.93 4.90
CA CYS A 78 12.62 9.21 4.17
C CYS A 78 11.28 9.93 4.36
N ALA A 79 10.26 9.22 4.88
CA ALA A 79 9.00 9.81 5.31
C ALA A 79 8.49 9.09 6.55
N ALA A 80 7.95 9.87 7.49
CA ALA A 80 7.27 9.37 8.67
C ALA A 80 6.13 10.33 9.05
N HIS A 81 4.89 9.85 9.09
CA HIS A 81 3.72 10.67 9.41
C HIS A 81 2.68 9.90 10.21
N ILE A 82 1.92 10.62 11.03
CA ILE A 82 0.73 10.08 11.68
C ILE A 82 -0.45 10.39 10.76
N ASP A 83 -1.03 9.34 10.17
CA ASP A 83 -2.13 9.46 9.21
C ASP A 83 -3.30 8.57 9.62
N PRO A 84 -4.55 9.00 9.38
CA PRO A 84 -5.70 8.14 9.63
C PRO A 84 -5.63 6.88 8.75
N ILE A 85 -6.24 5.80 9.23
CA ILE A 85 -6.42 4.56 8.49
C ILE A 85 -7.17 4.80 7.17
N GLU A 86 -8.12 5.73 7.15
CA GLU A 86 -8.91 6.13 5.98
C GLU A 86 -8.07 6.65 4.81
N LYS A 87 -6.90 7.27 5.07
CA LYS A 87 -5.99 7.75 4.01
C LYS A 87 -5.31 6.60 3.24
N LYS A 88 -5.23 5.40 3.84
CA LYS A 88 -4.61 4.20 3.24
C LYS A 88 -5.62 3.34 2.47
N PRO A 89 -6.80 3.91 2.20
CA PRO A 89 -8.15 3.32 2.26
C PRO A 89 -8.24 1.91 2.85
N PHE A 90 -8.11 1.79 4.17
CA PHE A 90 -8.51 0.59 4.91
C PHE A 90 -9.86 0.84 5.57
N PHE A 91 -10.97 0.59 4.86
CA PHE A 91 -12.30 0.95 5.39
C PHE A 91 -12.85 -0.10 6.34
N HIS A 92 -12.29 -1.31 6.33
CA HIS A 92 -12.76 -2.44 7.12
C HIS A 92 -11.66 -2.97 8.04
N TYR A 93 -10.61 -2.17 8.28
CA TYR A 93 -9.55 -2.50 9.23
C TYR A 93 -9.28 -1.31 10.14
N LEU A 94 -9.71 -1.40 11.40
CA LEU A 94 -9.54 -0.37 12.42
C LEU A 94 -9.97 1.05 11.97
N PRO A 95 -11.15 1.24 11.34
CA PRO A 95 -11.57 2.52 10.79
C PRO A 95 -11.66 3.61 11.87
N GLY A 96 -11.16 4.81 11.61
CA GLY A 96 -11.13 5.94 12.55
C GLY A 96 -9.96 5.92 13.53
N THR A 97 -9.06 4.93 13.46
CA THR A 97 -7.80 4.95 14.20
C THR A 97 -6.69 5.65 13.41
N MET A 98 -5.62 6.04 14.11
CA MET A 98 -4.41 6.60 13.50
C MET A 98 -3.36 5.50 13.26
N ALA A 99 -2.52 5.69 12.25
CA ALA A 99 -1.38 4.83 12.01
C ALA A 99 -0.09 5.65 11.88
N PHE A 100 0.99 5.13 12.45
CA PHE A 100 2.33 5.65 12.26
C PHE A 100 2.88 5.12 10.93
N SER A 101 2.84 5.96 9.91
CA SER A 101 3.23 5.61 8.55
C SER A 101 4.72 5.84 8.34
N VAL A 102 5.40 4.91 7.68
CA VAL A 102 6.83 5.01 7.37
C VAL A 102 7.11 4.56 5.92
N ALA A 103 8.10 5.19 5.29
CA ALA A 103 8.59 4.84 3.97
C ALA A 103 10.11 5.01 3.85
N THR A 104 10.69 4.30 2.89
CA THR A 104 12.06 4.53 2.42
C THR A 104 12.05 4.97 0.96
N ALA A 105 13.20 5.39 0.44
CA ALA A 105 13.33 5.66 -0.99
C ALA A 105 13.15 4.38 -1.82
N GLY A 106 12.89 4.55 -3.12
CA GLY A 106 12.88 3.50 -4.14
C GLY A 106 11.55 2.76 -4.31
N CYS A 107 11.41 2.11 -5.47
CA CYS A 107 10.27 1.30 -5.84
C CYS A 107 10.69 0.27 -6.89
N ASN A 108 10.01 -0.87 -6.93
CA ASN A 108 10.25 -1.93 -7.91
C ASN A 108 9.42 -1.78 -9.19
N VAL A 109 8.57 -0.75 -9.31
CA VAL A 109 7.84 -0.37 -10.51
C VAL A 109 7.92 1.16 -10.72
N ASN A 110 7.58 1.63 -11.92
CA ASN A 110 7.61 3.05 -12.26
C ASN A 110 6.25 3.47 -12.86
N CYS A 111 5.30 3.74 -11.98
CA CYS A 111 3.97 4.22 -12.33
C CYS A 111 4.06 5.66 -12.83
N LYS A 112 3.63 5.93 -14.07
CA LYS A 112 3.62 7.28 -14.66
C LYS A 112 2.71 8.28 -13.92
N PHE A 113 1.77 7.79 -13.11
CA PHE A 113 0.87 8.57 -12.24
C PHE A 113 1.30 8.61 -10.77
N CYS A 114 2.54 8.20 -10.43
CA CYS A 114 2.94 8.07 -9.03
C CYS A 114 2.87 9.42 -8.29
N GLN A 115 2.07 9.48 -7.22
CA GLN A 115 1.91 10.69 -6.40
C GLN A 115 3.16 10.97 -5.53
N ASN A 116 3.89 9.93 -5.13
CA ASN A 116 5.12 10.02 -4.33
C ASN A 116 6.35 9.68 -5.19
N TRP A 117 6.37 10.16 -6.44
CA TRP A 117 7.43 9.85 -7.41
C TRP A 117 8.80 10.35 -6.95
N ASP A 118 8.83 11.44 -6.19
CA ASP A 118 10.00 12.10 -5.62
C ASP A 118 10.79 11.22 -4.66
N ILE A 119 10.12 10.35 -3.89
CA ILE A 119 10.78 9.37 -3.04
C ILE A 119 10.85 7.97 -3.67
N SER A 120 9.84 7.58 -4.45
CA SER A 120 9.76 6.22 -5.00
C SER A 120 10.64 6.00 -6.23
N GLN A 121 10.94 7.05 -7.00
CA GLN A 121 11.79 6.98 -8.18
C GLN A 121 13.21 7.54 -7.94
N SER A 122 13.55 7.76 -6.67
CA SER A 122 14.85 8.28 -6.24
C SER A 122 15.69 7.21 -5.57
N ARG A 123 17.01 7.35 -5.71
CA ARG A 123 17.99 6.55 -4.96
C ARG A 123 18.05 7.02 -3.50
N PRO A 124 18.45 6.16 -2.56
CA PRO A 124 18.44 6.50 -1.14
C PRO A 124 19.35 7.68 -0.78
N GLU A 125 20.43 7.88 -1.53
CA GLU A 125 21.33 9.03 -1.38
C GLU A 125 20.75 10.36 -1.90
N GLN A 126 19.68 10.32 -2.69
CA GLN A 126 19.06 11.51 -3.29
C GLN A 126 17.92 12.09 -2.43
N VAL A 127 17.49 11.37 -1.39
CA VAL A 127 16.35 11.74 -0.55
C VAL A 127 16.82 11.93 0.89
N PRO A 128 16.44 13.04 1.56
CA PRO A 128 16.68 13.19 2.98
C PRO A 128 16.06 12.03 3.77
N ALA A 129 16.80 11.50 4.75
CA ALA A 129 16.34 10.41 5.57
C ALA A 129 16.81 10.54 7.02
N ASN A 130 16.00 10.01 7.92
CA ASN A 130 16.31 9.87 9.33
C ASN A 130 16.64 8.41 9.63
N TYR A 131 17.55 8.21 10.60
CA TYR A 131 17.78 6.89 11.16
C TYR A 131 16.65 6.51 12.12
N ALA A 132 15.85 5.54 11.71
CA ALA A 132 14.72 5.03 12.46
C ALA A 132 14.83 3.51 12.56
N PRO A 133 15.54 2.97 13.57
CA PRO A 133 15.61 1.54 13.75
C PRO A 133 14.24 0.95 14.14
N PRO A 134 13.97 -0.34 13.87
CA PRO A 134 12.70 -1.00 14.19
C PRO A 134 12.11 -0.67 15.56
N ALA A 135 12.92 -0.78 16.62
CA ALA A 135 12.49 -0.48 17.99
C ALA A 135 12.06 0.99 18.17
N ARG A 136 12.73 1.93 17.49
CA ARG A 136 12.38 3.35 17.55
C ARG A 136 11.07 3.63 16.83
N VAL A 137 10.78 2.97 15.72
CA VAL A 137 9.49 3.09 15.02
C VAL A 137 8.35 2.58 15.91
N ALA A 138 8.52 1.43 16.54
CA ALA A 138 7.53 0.89 17.48
C ALA A 138 7.32 1.83 18.68
N GLU A 139 8.40 2.36 19.24
CA GLU A 139 8.32 3.34 20.32
C GLU A 139 7.57 4.61 19.91
N LEU A 140 7.88 5.17 18.74
CA LEU A 140 7.22 6.35 18.19
C LEU A 140 5.72 6.10 17.97
N ALA A 141 5.36 4.96 17.37
CA ALA A 141 3.96 4.58 17.20
C ALA A 141 3.22 4.52 18.54
N ARG A 142 3.84 3.96 19.59
CA ARG A 142 3.29 3.95 20.95
C ARG A 142 3.14 5.35 21.53
N GLN A 143 4.18 6.17 21.43
CA GLN A 143 4.20 7.56 21.93
C GLN A 143 3.12 8.42 21.26
N SER A 144 2.83 8.14 19.98
CA SER A 144 1.80 8.82 19.19
C SER A 144 0.41 8.22 19.35
N ALA A 145 0.21 7.25 20.26
CA ALA A 145 -1.06 6.52 20.45
C ALA A 145 -1.60 5.89 19.15
N CYS A 146 -0.71 5.50 18.23
CA CYS A 146 -1.06 4.80 17.01
C CYS A 146 -1.14 3.29 17.30
N PRO A 147 -2.32 2.65 17.19
CA PRO A 147 -2.42 1.19 17.33
C PRO A 147 -1.78 0.42 16.17
N THR A 148 -1.36 1.11 15.10
CA THR A 148 -0.85 0.50 13.87
C THR A 148 0.38 1.24 13.33
N ILE A 149 1.38 0.49 12.85
CA ILE A 149 2.44 0.96 11.97
C ILE A 149 2.05 0.63 10.53
N ALA A 150 2.20 1.60 9.62
CA ALA A 150 1.87 1.43 8.21
C ALA A 150 3.09 1.62 7.31
N TYR A 151 3.40 0.61 6.51
CA TYR A 151 4.44 0.70 5.49
C TYR A 151 3.78 1.15 4.17
N THR A 152 4.10 2.36 3.69
CA THR A 152 3.35 3.03 2.61
C THR A 152 4.19 4.08 1.86
N TYR A 153 3.54 4.99 1.12
CA TYR A 153 4.06 6.10 0.29
C TYR A 153 4.90 5.68 -0.92
N SER A 154 6.00 4.95 -0.70
CA SER A 154 6.83 4.41 -1.77
C SER A 154 6.43 2.97 -2.10
N GLU A 155 7.29 1.99 -1.84
CA GLU A 155 6.95 0.58 -2.03
C GLU A 155 7.58 -0.32 -0.94
N PRO A 156 6.76 -0.86 -0.03
CA PRO A 156 7.21 -1.74 1.05
C PRO A 156 8.02 -2.97 0.62
N VAL A 157 7.78 -3.52 -0.57
CA VAL A 157 8.55 -4.65 -1.08
C VAL A 157 10.05 -4.32 -1.12
N VAL A 158 10.46 -3.09 -1.46
CA VAL A 158 11.89 -2.80 -1.66
C VAL A 158 12.67 -2.69 -0.34
N PHE A 159 12.00 -2.41 0.77
CA PHE A 159 12.58 -2.33 2.13
C PHE A 159 12.11 -3.49 3.04
N VAL A 160 11.85 -4.66 2.46
CA VAL A 160 11.25 -5.81 3.15
C VAL A 160 11.93 -6.22 4.45
N GLU A 161 13.27 -6.17 4.54
CA GLU A 161 14.00 -6.51 5.76
C GLU A 161 13.65 -5.56 6.91
N TYR A 162 13.61 -4.26 6.62
CA TYR A 162 13.23 -3.24 7.59
C TYR A 162 11.76 -3.34 7.98
N LEU A 163 10.88 -3.61 7.03
CA LEU A 163 9.46 -3.87 7.28
C LEU A 163 9.24 -5.07 8.21
N MET A 164 9.92 -6.19 7.97
CA MET A 164 9.74 -7.40 8.77
C MET A 164 10.20 -7.20 10.21
N ASP A 165 11.38 -6.60 10.39
CA ASP A 165 11.94 -6.39 11.72
C ASP A 165 11.17 -5.32 12.50
N THR A 166 10.63 -4.30 11.80
CA THR A 166 9.75 -3.30 12.39
C THR A 166 8.41 -3.89 12.80
N ALA A 167 7.88 -4.84 12.04
CA ALA A 167 6.65 -5.53 12.42
C ALA A 167 6.85 -6.38 13.68
N ASP A 168 7.97 -7.11 13.77
CA ASP A 168 8.31 -7.87 14.97
C ASP A 168 8.45 -6.96 16.20
N ALA A 169 9.12 -5.82 16.05
CA ALA A 169 9.25 -4.83 17.12
C ALA A 169 7.89 -4.21 17.52
N GLY A 170 7.04 -3.91 16.54
CA GLY A 170 5.69 -3.39 16.75
C GLY A 170 4.82 -4.38 17.52
N HIS A 171 4.79 -5.64 17.09
CA HIS A 171 4.02 -6.69 17.76
C HIS A 171 4.49 -6.94 19.19
N ALA A 172 5.80 -6.94 19.44
CA ALA A 172 6.35 -7.02 20.80
C ALA A 172 5.89 -5.86 21.71
N ALA A 173 5.55 -4.71 21.12
CA ALA A 173 5.00 -3.55 21.81
C ALA A 173 3.45 -3.48 21.80
N GLY A 174 2.76 -4.50 21.28
CA GLY A 174 1.30 -4.52 21.16
C GLY A 174 0.73 -3.65 20.03
N ILE A 175 1.55 -3.29 19.05
CA ILE A 175 1.21 -2.42 17.91
C ILE A 175 1.10 -3.28 16.65
N ARG A 176 0.00 -3.11 15.91
CA ARG A 176 -0.25 -3.86 14.68
C ARG A 176 0.57 -3.32 13.50
N SER A 177 0.70 -4.11 12.45
CA SER A 177 1.44 -3.76 11.22
C SER A 177 0.58 -3.94 9.98
N ILE A 178 0.54 -2.92 9.13
CA ILE A 178 -0.15 -2.98 7.83
C ILE A 178 0.77 -2.56 6.69
N VAL A 179 0.48 -3.08 5.50
CA VAL A 179 1.21 -2.74 4.28
C VAL A 179 0.28 -2.20 3.20
N VAL A 180 0.72 -1.12 2.54
CA VAL A 180 0.11 -0.54 1.34
C VAL A 180 1.11 -0.70 0.21
N SER A 181 0.83 -1.59 -0.74
CA SER A 181 1.81 -2.04 -1.74
C SER A 181 1.22 -2.15 -3.14
N ASN A 182 2.07 -2.06 -4.16
CA ASN A 182 1.73 -2.41 -5.53
C ASN A 182 1.58 -3.93 -5.77
N GLY A 183 1.94 -4.77 -4.81
CA GLY A 183 1.80 -6.24 -4.90
C GLY A 183 2.76 -6.91 -5.88
N TYR A 184 3.82 -6.24 -6.33
CA TYR A 184 4.79 -6.78 -7.27
C TYR A 184 5.92 -7.52 -6.54
N ILE A 185 5.60 -8.68 -5.96
CA ILE A 185 6.49 -9.45 -5.06
C ILE A 185 6.48 -10.93 -5.45
N GLN A 186 7.60 -11.64 -5.22
CA GLN A 186 7.67 -13.09 -5.41
C GLN A 186 6.99 -13.83 -4.25
N GLU A 187 6.51 -15.05 -4.49
CA GLU A 187 5.69 -15.78 -3.51
C GLU A 187 6.41 -16.04 -2.17
N GLU A 188 7.68 -16.47 -2.17
CA GLU A 188 8.40 -16.72 -0.92
C GLU A 188 8.57 -15.44 -0.09
N PRO A 189 9.13 -14.33 -0.63
CA PRO A 189 9.19 -13.06 0.10
C PRO A 189 7.82 -12.58 0.57
N LEU A 190 6.77 -12.74 -0.25
CA LEU A 190 5.40 -12.40 0.12
C LEU A 190 4.96 -13.15 1.38
N ARG A 191 5.15 -14.47 1.41
CA ARG A 191 4.77 -15.30 2.56
C ARG A 191 5.54 -14.92 3.82
N ARG A 192 6.85 -14.68 3.72
CA ARG A 192 7.68 -14.29 4.88
C ARG A 192 7.35 -12.89 5.39
N ALA A 193 7.19 -11.93 4.49
CA ALA A 193 7.00 -10.53 4.84
C ALA A 193 5.54 -10.22 5.19
N TYR A 194 4.61 -10.51 4.28
CA TYR A 194 3.20 -10.18 4.51
C TYR A 194 2.54 -11.17 5.48
N GLY A 195 3.17 -12.32 5.73
CA GLY A 195 2.86 -13.20 6.86
C GLY A 195 2.95 -12.50 8.22
N LYS A 196 3.81 -11.49 8.36
CA LYS A 196 3.96 -10.66 9.57
C LYS A 196 3.02 -9.45 9.62
N MET A 197 2.22 -9.20 8.58
CA MET A 197 1.28 -8.08 8.56
C MET A 197 -0.09 -8.53 9.07
N ASP A 198 -0.79 -7.64 9.78
CA ASP A 198 -2.16 -7.83 10.26
C ASP A 198 -3.20 -7.53 9.17
N ALA A 199 -2.88 -6.60 8.27
CA ALA A 199 -3.66 -6.31 7.07
C ALA A 199 -2.79 -5.86 5.90
N VAL A 200 -3.28 -6.15 4.69
CA VAL A 200 -2.61 -5.80 3.44
C VAL A 200 -3.59 -5.08 2.54
N LYS A 201 -3.13 -3.99 1.95
CA LYS A 201 -3.85 -3.32 0.88
C LYS A 201 -2.97 -3.33 -0.37
N ILE A 202 -3.56 -3.78 -1.47
CA ILE A 202 -2.88 -3.85 -2.76
C ILE A 202 -3.50 -2.84 -3.71
N ASP A 203 -2.65 -2.01 -4.32
CA ASP A 203 -3.02 -1.18 -5.45
C ASP A 203 -2.95 -1.98 -6.75
N LEU A 204 -4.09 -2.50 -7.19
CA LEU A 204 -4.23 -3.12 -8.50
C LEU A 204 -4.37 -2.00 -9.55
N LYS A 205 -3.28 -1.70 -10.25
CA LYS A 205 -3.16 -0.48 -11.06
C LYS A 205 -4.06 -0.45 -12.30
N SER A 206 -4.43 -1.62 -12.82
CA SER A 206 -5.32 -1.84 -13.98
C SER A 206 -5.66 -3.33 -14.03
N PHE A 207 -6.65 -3.72 -14.84
CA PHE A 207 -6.88 -5.12 -15.19
C PHE A 207 -6.39 -5.45 -16.62
N SER A 208 -5.38 -4.72 -17.09
CA SER A 208 -4.76 -4.88 -18.41
C SER A 208 -3.24 -5.05 -18.35
N GLU A 209 -2.73 -6.11 -18.99
CA GLU A 209 -1.28 -6.35 -19.11
C GLU A 209 -0.59 -5.26 -19.94
N SER A 210 -1.28 -4.68 -20.95
CA SER A 210 -0.69 -3.59 -21.73
C SER A 210 -0.49 -2.32 -20.89
N TYR A 211 -1.45 -2.01 -20.01
CA TYR A 211 -1.34 -0.91 -19.06
C TYR A 211 -0.15 -1.14 -18.11
N TYR A 212 0.00 -2.35 -17.58
CA TYR A 212 1.13 -2.67 -16.71
C TYR A 212 2.48 -2.47 -17.40
N ARG A 213 2.62 -2.90 -18.65
CA ARG A 213 3.86 -2.69 -19.41
C ARG A 213 4.12 -1.21 -19.71
N GLN A 214 3.10 -0.47 -20.14
CA GLN A 214 3.27 0.88 -20.70
C GLN A 214 3.20 2.01 -19.66
N VAL A 215 2.44 1.81 -18.58
CA VAL A 215 2.14 2.85 -17.58
C VAL A 215 2.77 2.55 -16.22
N VAL A 216 2.88 1.27 -15.85
CA VAL A 216 3.44 0.84 -14.55
C VAL A 216 4.91 0.40 -14.67
N SER A 217 5.35 0.03 -15.86
CA SER A 217 6.63 -0.67 -16.09
C SER A 217 6.73 -1.99 -15.32
N GLY A 218 5.62 -2.74 -15.22
CA GLY A 218 5.51 -4.03 -14.52
C GLY A 218 4.69 -5.05 -15.31
N GLN A 219 4.18 -6.06 -14.62
CA GLN A 219 3.31 -7.11 -15.16
C GLN A 219 2.07 -7.27 -14.29
N LEU A 220 0.89 -7.53 -14.88
CA LEU A 220 -0.36 -7.70 -14.14
C LEU A 220 -0.37 -9.04 -13.40
N LYS A 221 0.03 -10.11 -14.10
CA LYS A 221 -0.06 -11.49 -13.59
C LYS A 221 0.54 -11.67 -12.18
N PRO A 222 1.77 -11.20 -11.87
CA PRO A 222 2.32 -11.36 -10.52
C PRO A 222 1.54 -10.63 -9.41
N VAL A 223 0.85 -9.53 -9.73
CA VAL A 223 0.01 -8.81 -8.78
C VAL A 223 -1.27 -9.61 -8.49
N LEU A 224 -1.88 -10.22 -9.53
CA LEU A 224 -3.02 -11.12 -9.36
C LEU A 224 -2.66 -12.36 -8.53
N GLU A 225 -1.48 -12.94 -8.77
CA GLU A 225 -0.95 -14.06 -7.98
C GLU A 225 -0.74 -13.66 -6.51
N THR A 226 -0.24 -12.45 -6.26
CA THR A 226 -0.10 -11.90 -4.91
C THR A 226 -1.45 -11.77 -4.19
N LEU A 227 -2.48 -11.23 -4.87
CA LEU A 227 -3.83 -11.11 -4.32
C LEU A 227 -4.41 -12.48 -3.95
N VAL A 228 -4.27 -13.49 -4.81
CA VAL A 228 -4.73 -14.86 -4.55
C VAL A 228 -3.96 -15.48 -3.38
N ALA A 229 -2.64 -15.32 -3.33
CA ALA A 229 -1.81 -15.83 -2.24
C ALA A 229 -2.20 -15.21 -0.89
N LEU A 230 -2.46 -13.90 -0.85
CA LEU A 230 -2.90 -13.20 0.36
C LEU A 230 -4.25 -13.70 0.88
N ARG A 231 -5.19 -14.01 -0.01
CA ARG A 231 -6.46 -14.63 0.37
C ARG A 231 -6.27 -16.02 0.95
N ARG A 232 -5.38 -16.84 0.35
CA ARG A 232 -5.02 -18.17 0.88
C ARG A 232 -4.30 -18.11 2.23
N MET A 233 -3.61 -17.00 2.52
CA MET A 233 -2.97 -16.74 3.81
C MET A 233 -3.93 -16.17 4.87
N GLU A 234 -5.22 -16.04 4.55
CA GLU A 234 -6.28 -15.50 5.43
C GLU A 234 -5.96 -14.10 5.99
N LYS A 235 -5.16 -13.31 5.26
CA LYS A 235 -4.89 -11.92 5.62
C LYS A 235 -6.10 -11.04 5.33
N TRP A 236 -6.33 -10.04 6.19
CA TRP A 236 -7.26 -8.98 5.86
C TRP A 236 -6.74 -8.25 4.61
N LEU A 237 -7.56 -8.20 3.56
CA LEU A 237 -7.18 -7.69 2.25
C LEU A 237 -8.19 -6.64 1.80
N GLU A 238 -7.69 -5.50 1.35
CA GLU A 238 -8.45 -4.51 0.58
C GLU A 238 -7.73 -4.20 -0.74
N VAL A 239 -8.49 -3.89 -1.79
CA VAL A 239 -7.95 -3.62 -3.13
C VAL A 239 -8.32 -2.20 -3.54
N VAL A 240 -7.32 -1.41 -3.93
CA VAL A 240 -7.55 -0.11 -4.57
C VAL A 240 -7.27 -0.20 -6.05
N TYR A 241 -8.14 0.44 -6.81
CA TYR A 241 -8.04 0.65 -8.23
C TYR A 241 -8.15 2.15 -8.52
N LEU A 242 -7.01 2.78 -8.87
CA LEU A 242 -7.00 4.17 -9.29
C LEU A 242 -7.54 4.26 -10.73
N VAL A 243 -8.68 4.93 -10.92
CA VAL A 243 -9.29 5.07 -12.24
C VAL A 243 -8.65 6.24 -12.95
N VAL A 244 -7.79 5.99 -13.93
CA VAL A 244 -7.11 6.99 -14.76
C VAL A 244 -7.87 7.15 -16.09
N PRO A 245 -8.41 8.34 -16.38
CA PRO A 245 -9.23 8.55 -17.57
C PRO A 245 -8.55 8.11 -18.86
N THR A 246 -9.30 7.51 -19.77
CA THR A 246 -8.86 7.01 -21.09
C THR A 246 -7.90 5.83 -21.07
N LEU A 247 -7.36 5.44 -19.91
CA LEU A 247 -6.32 4.41 -19.83
C LEU A 247 -6.79 3.11 -19.19
N ASN A 248 -7.64 3.18 -18.17
CA ASN A 248 -8.12 1.99 -17.45
C ASN A 248 -9.58 2.12 -16.94
N ASP A 249 -10.37 2.96 -17.62
CA ASP A 249 -11.70 3.40 -17.21
C ASP A 249 -12.85 2.88 -18.10
N SER A 250 -12.59 1.83 -18.89
CA SER A 250 -13.60 1.21 -19.73
C SER A 250 -14.57 0.33 -18.93
N GLU A 251 -15.83 0.26 -19.37
CA GLU A 251 -16.84 -0.59 -18.72
C GLU A 251 -16.47 -2.07 -18.73
N GLN A 252 -15.82 -2.53 -19.81
CA GLN A 252 -15.34 -3.90 -19.92
C GLN A 252 -14.27 -4.20 -18.88
N GLU A 253 -13.31 -3.29 -18.68
CA GLU A 253 -12.26 -3.45 -17.67
C GLU A 253 -12.84 -3.49 -16.25
N PHE A 254 -13.80 -2.62 -15.92
CA PHE A 254 -14.49 -2.67 -14.63
C PHE A 254 -15.25 -3.98 -14.41
N ARG A 255 -15.90 -4.50 -15.46
CA ARG A 255 -16.66 -5.75 -15.39
C ARG A 255 -15.73 -6.96 -15.19
N ASP A 256 -14.64 -7.02 -15.94
CA ASP A 256 -13.66 -8.10 -15.84
C ASP A 256 -12.96 -8.10 -14.48
N LEU A 257 -12.59 -6.91 -14.00
CA LEU A 257 -12.08 -6.73 -12.64
C LEU A 257 -13.06 -7.25 -11.58
N ALA A 258 -14.32 -6.80 -11.62
CA ALA A 258 -15.32 -7.17 -10.62
C ALA A 258 -15.59 -8.69 -10.59
N ARG A 259 -15.72 -9.30 -11.78
CA ARG A 259 -15.86 -10.76 -11.92
C ARG A 259 -14.65 -11.50 -11.38
N TRP A 260 -13.45 -11.02 -11.67
CA TRP A 260 -12.22 -11.64 -11.20
C TRP A 260 -12.10 -11.54 -9.67
N VAL A 261 -12.37 -10.36 -9.08
CA VAL A 261 -12.38 -10.17 -7.62
C VAL A 261 -13.38 -11.11 -6.96
N LYS A 262 -14.61 -11.17 -7.47
CA LYS A 262 -15.65 -12.10 -6.97
C LYS A 262 -15.20 -13.55 -7.03
N GLY A 263 -14.67 -13.99 -8.17
CA GLY A 263 -14.30 -15.38 -8.42
C GLY A 263 -13.04 -15.85 -7.69
N ASN A 264 -12.10 -14.95 -7.40
CA ASN A 264 -10.79 -15.30 -6.84
C ASN A 264 -10.58 -14.84 -5.40
N LEU A 265 -11.20 -13.73 -5.00
CA LEU A 265 -11.00 -13.14 -3.67
C LEU A 265 -12.24 -13.25 -2.77
N GLY A 266 -13.42 -13.28 -3.38
CA GLY A 266 -14.72 -13.34 -2.73
C GLY A 266 -15.49 -12.01 -2.84
N VAL A 267 -16.81 -12.07 -2.59
CA VAL A 267 -17.72 -10.92 -2.67
C VAL A 267 -17.49 -9.86 -1.58
N ASP A 268 -16.79 -10.25 -0.51
CA ASP A 268 -16.63 -9.50 0.72
C ASP A 268 -15.31 -8.72 0.81
N VAL A 269 -14.40 -8.88 -0.16
CA VAL A 269 -13.14 -8.12 -0.21
C VAL A 269 -13.45 -6.70 -0.69
N PRO A 270 -13.16 -5.66 0.11
CA PRO A 270 -13.37 -4.27 -0.30
C PRO A 270 -12.61 -3.92 -1.58
N LEU A 271 -13.34 -3.36 -2.55
CA LEU A 271 -12.80 -2.80 -3.78
C LEU A 271 -13.05 -1.29 -3.81
N HIS A 272 -11.99 -0.51 -3.93
CA HIS A 272 -12.03 0.94 -3.92
C HIS A 272 -11.69 1.50 -5.28
N PHE A 273 -12.65 2.17 -5.93
CA PHE A 273 -12.38 2.97 -7.12
C PHE A 273 -11.99 4.39 -6.69
N SER A 274 -10.72 4.75 -6.89
CA SER A 274 -10.18 6.03 -6.43
C SER A 274 -10.11 7.04 -7.57
N GLN A 275 -10.47 8.29 -7.28
CA GLN A 275 -10.32 9.41 -8.20
C GLN A 275 -8.83 9.70 -8.47
N PHE A 276 -8.45 9.77 -9.75
CA PHE A 276 -7.14 10.23 -10.19
C PHE A 276 -7.11 11.75 -10.29
N HIS A 277 -5.94 12.32 -10.00
CA HIS A 277 -5.56 13.66 -10.41
C HIS A 277 -4.18 13.61 -11.08
N ALA A 278 -3.91 14.60 -11.93
CA ALA A 278 -2.67 14.72 -12.67
C ALA A 278 -1.44 14.83 -11.75
N ASP A 279 -0.47 13.93 -11.94
CA ASP A 279 0.81 13.91 -11.23
C ASP A 279 1.92 13.30 -12.10
N TYR A 280 3.17 13.54 -11.68
CA TYR A 280 4.38 12.97 -12.26
C TYR A 280 4.47 13.10 -13.79
N LEU A 281 4.27 12.01 -14.54
CA LEU A 281 4.38 11.97 -16.00
C LEU A 281 3.02 12.01 -16.71
N LEU A 282 1.90 11.83 -16.00
CA LEU A 282 0.55 11.90 -16.57
C LEU A 282 -0.12 13.25 -16.25
N LYS A 283 0.56 14.34 -16.60
CA LYS A 283 0.08 15.71 -16.35
C LYS A 283 -1.00 16.21 -17.31
N ASN A 284 -1.18 15.50 -18.43
CA ASN A 284 -2.06 15.90 -19.53
C ASN A 284 -3.47 15.29 -19.45
N LEU A 285 -3.76 14.45 -18.45
CA LEU A 285 -5.07 13.85 -18.25
C LEU A 285 -5.88 14.62 -17.21
N PRO A 286 -7.21 14.73 -17.38
CA PRO A 286 -8.06 15.40 -16.40
C PRO A 286 -8.18 14.60 -15.11
N ILE A 287 -8.67 15.25 -14.05
CA ILE A 287 -9.20 14.54 -12.88
C ILE A 287 -10.29 13.55 -13.35
N THR A 288 -10.39 12.38 -12.73
CA THR A 288 -11.42 11.41 -13.11
C THR A 288 -12.81 11.97 -12.84
N PRO A 289 -13.70 12.04 -13.83
CA PRO A 289 -15.07 12.46 -13.59
C PRO A 289 -15.75 11.55 -12.56
N VAL A 290 -16.50 12.14 -11.62
CA VAL A 290 -17.22 11.37 -10.58
C VAL A 290 -18.17 10.35 -11.23
N ALA A 291 -18.83 10.71 -12.33
CA ALA A 291 -19.70 9.81 -13.09
C ALA A 291 -18.99 8.54 -13.60
N THR A 292 -17.68 8.60 -13.87
CA THR A 292 -16.90 7.41 -14.26
C THR A 292 -16.71 6.47 -13.06
N LEU A 293 -16.46 7.01 -11.87
CA LEU A 293 -16.34 6.25 -10.63
C LEU A 293 -17.68 5.63 -10.21
N GLU A 294 -18.77 6.40 -10.31
CA GLU A 294 -20.13 5.91 -10.07
C GLU A 294 -20.48 4.75 -11.00
N ARG A 295 -20.10 4.84 -12.29
CA ARG A 295 -20.29 3.76 -13.25
C ARG A 295 -19.47 2.51 -12.90
N ALA A 296 -18.20 2.67 -12.53
CA ALA A 296 -17.36 1.57 -12.06
C ALA A 296 -18.00 0.85 -10.86
N LYS A 297 -18.50 1.65 -9.90
CA LYS A 297 -19.22 1.13 -8.74
C LYS A 297 -20.50 0.39 -9.13
N GLN A 298 -21.34 0.97 -9.98
CA GLN A 298 -22.59 0.35 -10.44
C GLN A 298 -22.33 -1.00 -11.11
N ILE A 299 -21.30 -1.10 -11.96
CA ILE A 299 -20.91 -2.36 -12.60
C ILE A 299 -20.46 -3.38 -11.57
N ALA A 300 -19.59 -3.00 -10.63
CA ALA A 300 -19.08 -3.90 -9.61
C ALA A 300 -20.18 -4.38 -8.63
N ASP A 301 -21.10 -3.50 -8.24
CA ASP A 301 -22.29 -3.83 -7.45
C ASP A 301 -23.19 -4.80 -8.23
N ALA A 302 -23.39 -4.59 -9.54
CA ALA A 302 -24.21 -5.46 -10.39
C ALA A 302 -23.60 -6.86 -10.61
N GLU A 303 -22.27 -6.97 -10.62
CA GLU A 303 -21.58 -8.27 -10.64
C GLU A 303 -21.63 -8.97 -9.26
N GLY A 304 -22.08 -8.27 -8.22
CA GLY A 304 -22.43 -8.84 -6.91
C GLY A 304 -21.38 -8.66 -5.82
N LEU A 305 -20.47 -7.69 -5.95
CA LEU A 305 -19.58 -7.33 -4.84
C LEU A 305 -20.37 -6.57 -3.76
N HIS A 306 -20.06 -6.84 -2.49
CA HIS A 306 -20.79 -6.24 -1.36
C HIS A 306 -20.24 -4.88 -0.94
N TYR A 307 -18.93 -4.69 -1.06
CA TYR A 307 -18.21 -3.55 -0.51
C TYR A 307 -17.39 -2.85 -1.60
N VAL A 308 -18.08 -2.02 -2.39
CA VAL A 308 -17.48 -1.19 -3.43
C VAL A 308 -17.53 0.27 -3.05
N TYR A 309 -16.36 0.91 -2.98
CA TYR A 309 -16.20 2.28 -2.51
C TYR A 309 -15.75 3.22 -3.62
N ILE A 310 -16.09 4.50 -3.46
CA ILE A 310 -15.51 5.60 -4.23
C ILE A 310 -14.61 6.41 -3.30
N GLY A 311 -13.32 6.45 -3.63
CA GLY A 311 -12.29 7.16 -2.87
C GLY A 311 -11.86 8.46 -3.54
N ASN A 312 -11.20 9.33 -2.76
CA ASN A 312 -10.73 10.65 -3.19
C ASN A 312 -11.82 11.62 -3.69
N VAL A 313 -13.09 11.38 -3.32
CA VAL A 313 -14.21 12.30 -3.58
C VAL A 313 -14.87 12.64 -2.25
N PRO A 314 -14.31 13.58 -1.45
CA PRO A 314 -14.77 13.83 -0.09
C PRO A 314 -16.27 14.15 -0.01
N GLY A 315 -16.99 13.47 0.89
CA GLY A 315 -18.42 13.65 1.09
C GLY A 315 -19.30 12.85 0.13
N HIS A 316 -18.71 12.07 -0.78
CA HIS A 316 -19.48 11.21 -1.67
C HIS A 316 -20.11 10.04 -0.89
N PRO A 317 -21.42 9.74 -1.03
CA PRO A 317 -22.08 8.71 -0.22
C PRO A 317 -21.43 7.32 -0.27
N ALA A 318 -20.82 6.96 -1.40
CA ALA A 318 -20.10 5.70 -1.58
C ALA A 318 -18.75 5.60 -0.85
N GLU A 319 -18.36 6.57 -0.02
CA GLU A 319 -17.25 6.42 0.94
C GLU A 319 -17.72 5.79 2.28
N ASN A 320 -19.03 5.72 2.50
CA ASN A 320 -19.64 5.10 3.67
C ASN A 320 -19.78 3.58 3.51
N THR A 321 -19.75 2.84 4.63
CA THR A 321 -20.04 1.40 4.64
C THR A 321 -21.53 1.17 4.89
N TYR A 322 -22.18 0.42 4.01
CA TYR A 322 -23.59 0.01 4.14
C TYR A 322 -23.70 -1.50 4.34
N CYS A 323 -24.74 -1.94 5.06
CA CYS A 323 -25.03 -3.37 5.17
C CYS A 323 -25.46 -3.93 3.80
N PRO A 324 -24.82 -5.00 3.26
CA PRO A 324 -25.21 -5.53 1.96
C PRO A 324 -26.61 -6.15 1.97
N LYS A 325 -27.11 -6.59 3.15
CA LYS A 325 -28.43 -7.18 3.32
C LYS A 325 -29.55 -6.14 3.45
N CYS A 326 -29.46 -5.24 4.44
CA CYS A 326 -30.57 -4.30 4.72
C CYS A 326 -30.31 -2.86 4.25
N ARG A 327 -29.16 -2.59 3.62
CA ARG A 327 -28.75 -1.30 3.04
C ARG A 327 -28.68 -0.11 4.01
N LYS A 328 -28.87 -0.33 5.31
CA LYS A 328 -28.63 0.70 6.34
C LYS A 328 -27.14 1.04 6.41
N MET A 329 -26.85 2.34 6.56
CA MET A 329 -25.49 2.83 6.78
C MET A 329 -24.97 2.31 8.12
N LEU A 330 -23.74 1.82 8.12
CA LEU A 330 -23.07 1.22 9.27
C LEU A 330 -21.84 1.99 9.69
N VAL A 331 -21.10 2.55 8.75
CA VAL A 331 -19.95 3.43 9.03
C VAL A 331 -20.11 4.68 8.18
N GLN A 332 -20.15 5.83 8.84
CA GLN A 332 -20.18 7.12 8.17
C GLN A 332 -18.77 7.72 8.14
N ARG A 333 -18.40 8.26 6.99
CA ARG A 333 -17.15 8.98 6.74
C ARG A 333 -17.44 10.32 6.10
N ALA A 334 -16.51 11.24 6.28
CA ALA A 334 -16.42 12.51 5.60
C ALA A 334 -14.96 12.70 5.16
N GLY A 335 -14.64 12.25 3.95
CA GLY A 335 -13.25 12.18 3.47
C GLY A 335 -12.38 11.26 4.35
N LEU A 336 -11.37 11.84 5.02
CA LEU A 336 -10.39 11.08 5.82
C LEU A 336 -10.82 10.85 7.28
N GLN A 337 -12.03 11.27 7.66
CA GLN A 337 -12.52 11.13 9.03
C GLN A 337 -13.71 10.18 9.07
N MET A 338 -13.64 9.20 9.95
CA MET A 338 -14.81 8.40 10.34
C MET A 338 -15.60 9.18 11.39
N THR A 339 -16.87 9.45 11.11
CA THR A 339 -17.76 10.23 12.00
C THR A 339 -18.72 9.33 12.80
N GLN A 340 -18.98 8.11 12.34
CA GLN A 340 -19.84 7.16 13.04
C GLN A 340 -19.49 5.71 12.69
N MET A 341 -19.57 4.82 13.68
CA MET A 341 -19.54 3.36 13.47
C MET A 341 -20.64 2.68 14.31
N LEU A 342 -21.53 1.96 13.64
CA LEU A 342 -22.67 1.24 14.23
C LEU A 342 -22.47 -0.28 14.25
N ILE A 343 -21.41 -0.78 13.62
CA ILE A 343 -21.06 -2.21 13.64
C ILE A 343 -20.75 -2.60 15.09
N ARG A 344 -21.35 -3.69 15.56
CA ARG A 344 -21.10 -4.25 16.89
C ARG A 344 -20.72 -5.71 16.75
N LYS A 345 -19.59 -6.12 17.35
CA LYS A 345 -19.10 -7.51 17.28
C LYS A 345 -19.05 -8.07 15.83
N GLY A 346 -18.69 -7.22 14.87
CA GLY A 346 -18.63 -7.59 13.45
C GLY A 346 -19.98 -7.87 12.78
N ALA A 347 -21.09 -7.34 13.29
CA ALA A 347 -22.40 -7.51 12.69
C ALA A 347 -23.19 -6.20 12.56
N CYS A 348 -24.10 -6.17 11.59
CA CYS A 348 -25.09 -5.12 11.41
C CYS A 348 -26.10 -5.15 12.58
N PRO A 349 -26.26 -4.05 13.34
CA PRO A 349 -27.16 -4.03 14.51
C PRO A 349 -28.64 -4.09 14.11
N PHE A 350 -28.97 -3.93 12.84
CA PHE A 350 -30.36 -3.84 12.36
C PHE A 350 -30.91 -5.15 11.78
N CYS A 351 -30.06 -6.03 11.28
CA CYS A 351 -30.48 -7.29 10.64
C CYS A 351 -29.58 -8.48 10.96
N ASN A 352 -28.59 -8.28 11.84
CA ASN A 352 -27.63 -9.27 12.31
C ASN A 352 -26.77 -9.92 11.20
N HIS A 353 -26.71 -9.31 10.02
CA HIS A 353 -25.80 -9.77 8.97
C HIS A 353 -24.35 -9.53 9.40
N ALA A 354 -23.49 -10.55 9.27
CA ALA A 354 -22.06 -10.41 9.52
C ALA A 354 -21.46 -9.39 8.56
N ILE A 355 -20.58 -8.53 9.07
CA ILE A 355 -19.89 -7.49 8.30
C ILE A 355 -18.40 -7.80 8.40
N PRO A 356 -17.78 -8.33 7.32
CA PRO A 356 -16.40 -8.76 7.33
C PRO A 356 -15.49 -7.55 7.56
N GLY A 357 -14.58 -7.66 8.52
CA GLY A 357 -13.64 -6.60 8.87
C GLY A 357 -13.00 -6.82 10.22
N VAL A 358 -11.97 -6.04 10.51
CA VAL A 358 -11.32 -5.93 11.82
C VAL A 358 -11.83 -4.65 12.47
N TRP A 359 -12.88 -4.79 13.27
CA TRP A 359 -13.58 -3.68 13.93
C TRP A 359 -13.06 -3.46 15.36
N HIS A 360 -13.20 -2.24 15.88
CA HIS A 360 -12.74 -1.85 17.22
C HIS A 360 -13.82 -1.14 18.05
N VAL A 361 -15.06 -1.65 18.07
CA VAL A 361 -16.06 -1.33 19.11
C VAL A 361 -17.14 -2.40 19.22
#